data_AF-A0A259K0T0-F1
#
_entry.id   AF-A0A259K0T0-F1
#
_cell.length_a   1.000
_cell.length_b   1.000
_cell.length_c   1.000
_cell.angle_alpha   90.00
_cell.angle_beta   90.00
_cell.angle_gamma   90.00
#
_symmetry.space_group_name_H-M   'P 1'
#
loop_
_entity.id
_entity.type
_entity.pdbx_description
1 polymer ?
#
loop_
_entity_poly.entity_id
_entity_poly.type
_entity_poly.pdbx_seq_one_letter_code
_entity_poly.pdbx_strand_id
1 'polypeptide(L)' 'MTLSIVALQPIVALVAGVLILLFPRLLNMVVAIYLIAIGILGLMPH' A
#
# COMPACT_ATOMS: atom_id res chain seq x y z
N MET A 1 26.83 9.73 9.22
CA MET A 1 26.60 9.09 7.91
C MET A 1 25.15 8.67 7.87
N THR A 2 24.28 9.59 7.43
CA THR A 2 22.85 9.35 7.22
C THR A 2 22.70 8.39 6.05
N LEU A 3 22.29 7.14 6.30
CA LEU A 3 22.03 6.16 5.25
C LEU A 3 21.12 6.80 4.20
N SER A 4 21.56 6.82 2.94
CA SER A 4 20.89 7.43 1.80
C SER A 4 19.63 6.66 1.39
N ILE A 5 18.62 6.63 2.26
CA ILE A 5 17.30 5.98 2.03
C ILE A 5 16.61 6.56 0.78
N VAL A 6 16.97 7.80 0.40
CA VAL A 6 16.47 8.52 -0.78
C VAL A 6 16.68 7.76 -2.09
N ALA A 7 17.78 7.00 -2.24
CA ALA A 7 18.04 6.26 -3.48
C ALA A 7 17.31 4.90 -3.55
N LEU A 8 16.88 4.36 -2.40
CA LEU A 8 16.26 3.03 -2.32
C LEU A 8 14.74 3.10 -2.56
N GLN A 9 14.12 4.22 -2.17
CA GLN A 9 12.68 4.44 -2.26
C GLN A 9 12.11 4.28 -3.70
N PRO A 10 12.74 4.84 -4.75
CA PRO A 10 12.23 4.71 -6.12
C PRO A 10 12.28 3.27 -6.63
N ILE A 11 13.36 2.54 -6.30
CA ILE A 11 13.56 1.15 -6.71
C ILE A 11 12.48 0.26 -6.08
N VAL A 12 12.22 0.43 -4.78
CA VAL A 12 11.18 -0.34 -4.07
C VAL A 12 9.78 -0.05 -4.64
N ALA A 13 9.47 1.22 -4.91
CA ALA A 13 8.19 1.60 -5.51
C ALA A 13 7.99 0.99 -6.91
N LEU A 14 9.05 0.96 -7.73
CA LEU A 14 9.01 0.38 -9.07
C LEU A 14 8.78 -1.13 -9.03
N VAL A 15 9.50 -1.84 -8.15
CA VAL A 15 9.36 -3.29 -7.96
C VAL A 15 7.96 -3.63 -7.46
N ALA A 16 7.45 -2.88 -6.47
CA ALA A 16 6.09 -3.04 -5.99
C ALA A 16 5.06 -2.80 -7.11
N GLY A 17 5.24 -1.76 -7.93
CA GLY A 17 4.38 -1.45 -9.07
C GLY A 17 4.34 -2.57 -10.11
N VAL A 18 5.50 -3.12 -10.49
CA VAL A 18 5.58 -4.25 -11.44
C VAL A 18 4.93 -5.50 -10.87
N LEU A 19 5.17 -5.81 -9.58
CA LEU A 19 4.56 -6.95 -8.91
C LEU A 19 3.02 -6.82 -8.85
N ILE A 20 2.50 -5.61 -8.65
CA ILE A 20 1.05 -5.34 -8.66
C ILE A 20 0.47 -5.53 -10.07
N LEU A 21 1.15 -5.11 -11.13
CA LEU A 21 0.70 -5.35 -12.51
C LEU A 21 0.64 -6.86 -12.83
N LEU A 22 1.64 -7.62 -12.39
CA LEU A 22 1.69 -9.07 -12.64
C LEU A 22 0.67 -9.83 -11.78
N PHE A 23 0.49 -9.41 -10.52
CA PHE A 23 -0.43 -10.01 -9.56
C PHE A 23 -1.35 -8.96 -8.94
N PRO A 24 -2.45 -8.59 -9.63
CA PRO A 24 -3.35 -7.53 -9.17
C PRO A 24 -4.10 -7.86 -7.86
N ARG A 25 -4.07 -9.15 -7.46
CA ARG A 25 -4.71 -9.65 -6.24
C ARG A 25 -4.10 -9.05 -4.96
N LEU A 26 -2.82 -8.68 -4.99
CA LEU A 26 -2.15 -8.06 -3.83
C LEU A 26 -2.78 -6.71 -3.47
N LEU A 27 -3.04 -5.87 -4.47
CA LEU A 27 -3.67 -4.57 -4.26
C LEU A 27 -5.13 -4.71 -3.80
N ASN A 28 -5.85 -5.69 -4.34
CA ASN A 28 -7.23 -5.97 -3.94
C ASN A 28 -7.34 -6.28 -2.43
N MET A 29 -6.42 -7.06 -1.87
CA MET A 29 -6.42 -7.38 -0.43
C MET A 29 -6.17 -6.14 0.43
N VAL A 30 -5.21 -5.31 0.04
CA VAL A 30 -4.88 -4.06 0.75
C VAL A 30 -6.06 -3.09 0.70
N VAL A 31 -6.66 -2.90 -0.47
CA VAL A 31 -7.82 -2.02 -0.67
C VAL A 31 -9.03 -2.53 0.12
N ALA A 32 -9.30 -3.83 0.10
CA ALA A 32 -10.41 -4.41 0.87
C ALA A 32 -10.27 -4.14 2.37
N ILE A 33 -9.09 -4.38 2.94
CA ILE A 33 -8.81 -4.10 4.35
C ILE A 33 -9.00 -2.61 4.66
N TYR A 34 -8.47 -1.73 3.80
CA TYR A 34 -8.59 -0.28 3.96
C TYR A 34 -10.06 0.18 3.96
N LEU A 35 -10.87 -0.30 3.01
CA LEU A 35 -12.30 0.02 2.93
C LEU A 35 -13.10 -0.52 4.11
N ILE A 36 -12.78 -1.72 4.60
CA ILE A 36 -13.40 -2.30 5.80
C ILE A 36 -13.06 -1.44 7.02
N ALA A 37 -11.78 -1.10 7.20
CA ALA A 37 -11.34 -0.29 8.34
C ALA A 37 -12.03 1.08 8.36
N ILE A 38 -12.06 1.77 7.22
CA ILE A 38 -12.70 3.09 7.13
C ILE A 38 -14.22 2.98 7.23
N GLY A 39 -14.83 1.95 6.65
CA GLY A 39 -16.26 1.68 6.80
C GLY A 39 -16.63 1.50 8.28
N ILE A 40 -15.85 0.73 9.03
CA ILE A 40 -16.06 0.54 10.47
C ILE A 40 -15.84 1.86 11.23
N LEU A 41 -14.76 2.59 10.95
CA LEU A 41 -14.46 3.87 11.59
C LEU A 41 -15.54 4.94 11.31
N GLY A 42 -16.11 4.96 10.09
CA GLY A 42 -17.19 5.88 9.72
C GLY A 42 -18.57 5.47 10.24
N LEU A 43 -18.75 4.18 10.61
CA LEU A 43 -19.97 3.68 11.25
C LEU A 43 -19.95 3.86 12.77
N MET A 44 -18.79 4.15 13.38
CA MET A 44 -18.71 4.60 14.76
C MET A 44 -19.16 6.07 14.80
N PRO A 45 -20.38 6.37 15.27
CA PRO A 45 -20.81 7.75 15.40
C PRO A 45 -19.97 8.39 16.52
N HIS A 46 -19.42 9.56 16.24
CA HIS A 46 -19.00 10.51 17.27
C HIS A 46 -20.25 11.20 17.83
#